data_AF-A0A8T4R7N1-F1
#
_entry.id   AF-A0A8T4R7N1-F1
#
_cell.length_a   1.000
_cell.length_b   1.000
_cell.length_c   1.000
_cell.angle_alpha   90.00
_cell.angle_beta   90.00
_cell.angle_gamma   90.00
#
_symmetry.space_group_name_H-M   'P 1'
#
loop_
_entity.id
_entity.type
_entity.pdbx_description
1 polymer ?
#
loop_
_entity_poly.entity_id
_entity_poly.type
_entity_poly.pdbx_seq_one_letter_code
_entity_poly.pdbx_strand_id
1 'polypeptide(L)'
;MVDETDSLDVNHKPKNFFLDLVISGPDMSGTSTQIGDLISYFRAQGKIVRDLRGTEEDALFHAEKFNNYNYSHFSLTDFLNDGQVSLAERKDYLFEARKFLGPDKMLIPSMCKNEVSTYINPDLADVWIMEEPTKRGAGMVNRTIELHRSKYDHYRSPETAAHTHHIYRIGELLRFRKPLRDQGKLIIRSRSEESACYQVYHPKDYADGMSLKLFHELEGNQLAFANPPTHLFVVCAPDSWTIDEFLALRKERSQGRLLDDHELDAKYQVLVNERYATSWLEELYKRGCKRPETTPPIIKRFNIYDSKEEIKSKMIKELEPVLEEYWRSKVVIS
;
A
#
# COMPACT_ATOMS: atom_id res chain seq x y z
N MET A 1 -52.25 28.76 -6.31
CA MET A 1 -52.12 27.30 -6.38
C MET A 1 -50.64 27.00 -6.35
N VAL A 2 -50.23 26.45 -5.21
CA VAL A 2 -49.02 25.69 -4.85
C VAL A 2 -47.74 25.97 -5.66
N ASP A 3 -46.81 26.63 -4.96
CA ASP A 3 -45.36 26.58 -5.12
C ASP A 3 -44.87 25.13 -5.00
N GLU A 4 -44.10 24.64 -5.98
CA GLU A 4 -43.16 23.54 -5.77
C GLU A 4 -41.83 23.94 -6.41
N THR A 5 -41.08 24.71 -5.63
CA THR A 5 -39.62 24.59 -5.59
C THR A 5 -39.28 23.12 -5.43
N ASP A 6 -38.78 22.48 -6.48
CA ASP A 6 -38.01 21.25 -6.35
C ASP A 6 -36.77 21.59 -5.52
N SER A 7 -36.94 21.44 -4.20
CA SER A 7 -35.88 21.44 -3.24
C SER A 7 -34.90 20.36 -3.67
N LEU A 8 -33.76 20.80 -4.20
CA LEU A 8 -32.51 20.09 -4.15
C LEU A 8 -32.18 19.81 -2.67
N ASP A 9 -32.85 18.81 -2.09
CA ASP A 9 -32.41 18.14 -0.87
C ASP A 9 -31.22 17.26 -1.25
N VAL A 10 -30.14 17.93 -1.62
CA VAL A 10 -28.83 17.35 -1.74
C VAL A 10 -28.31 17.33 -0.32
N ASN A 11 -28.75 16.33 0.44
CA ASN A 11 -27.99 15.75 1.54
C ASN A 11 -26.65 15.16 0.99
N HIS A 12 -25.86 15.98 0.30
CA HIS A 12 -24.41 15.78 0.19
C HIS A 12 -23.89 16.02 1.60
N LYS A 13 -23.89 14.95 2.40
CA LYS A 13 -22.88 14.83 3.44
C LYS A 13 -21.55 15.24 2.78
N PRO A 14 -20.79 16.19 3.36
CA PRO A 14 -19.46 16.50 2.87
C PRO A 14 -18.74 15.15 2.71
N LYS A 15 -18.25 14.86 1.51
CA LYS A 15 -17.47 13.64 1.27
C LYS A 15 -16.36 13.68 2.31
N ASN A 16 -16.39 12.77 3.29
CA ASN A 16 -15.44 12.75 4.40
C ASN A 16 -14.04 12.86 3.81
N PHE A 17 -13.36 13.97 4.08
CA PHE A 17 -12.03 14.19 3.53
C PHE A 17 -11.10 13.10 4.06
N PHE A 18 -10.49 12.33 3.17
CA PHE A 18 -9.57 11.25 3.50
C PHE A 18 -8.21 11.55 2.90
N LEU A 19 -7.16 10.94 3.46
CA LEU A 19 -5.81 11.04 2.93
C LEU A 19 -5.27 9.63 2.71
N ASP A 20 -5.09 9.24 1.45
CA ASP A 20 -4.45 7.98 1.04
C ASP A 20 -3.15 8.32 0.34
N LEU A 21 -2.04 8.11 1.06
CA LEU A 21 -0.67 8.40 0.63
C LEU A 21 0.02 7.09 0.26
N VAL A 22 0.56 7.01 -0.96
CA VAL A 22 1.40 5.89 -1.38
C VAL A 22 2.84 6.35 -1.43
N ILE A 23 3.74 5.57 -0.83
CA ILE A 23 5.19 5.70 -1.00
C ILE A 23 5.66 4.58 -1.93
N SER A 24 6.36 4.96 -2.99
CA SER A 24 6.76 4.03 -4.06
C SER A 24 8.10 4.42 -4.69
N GLY A 25 8.60 3.58 -5.59
CA GLY A 25 9.87 3.74 -6.28
C GLY A 25 10.39 2.41 -6.84
N PRO A 26 11.42 2.44 -7.72
CA PRO A 26 12.11 1.24 -8.15
C PRO A 26 12.75 0.51 -6.96
N ASP A 27 13.23 -0.71 -7.18
CA ASP A 27 13.97 -1.41 -6.13
C ASP A 27 15.22 -0.61 -5.74
N MET A 28 15.64 -0.75 -4.47
CA MET A 28 16.66 0.09 -3.81
C MET A 28 16.24 1.52 -3.45
N SER A 29 15.00 1.96 -3.72
CA SER A 29 14.51 3.32 -3.39
C SER A 29 14.31 3.60 -1.89
N GLY A 30 14.26 2.57 -1.05
CA GLY A 30 14.16 2.72 0.41
C GLY A 30 12.74 2.90 0.94
N THR A 31 11.70 2.48 0.22
CA THR A 31 10.28 2.66 0.59
C THR A 31 9.98 2.32 2.07
N SER A 32 10.52 1.22 2.59
CA SER A 32 10.34 0.82 3.99
C SER A 32 10.93 1.83 4.98
N THR A 33 12.07 2.43 4.64
CA THR A 33 12.73 3.48 5.44
C THR A 33 11.86 4.73 5.47
N GLN A 34 11.35 5.18 4.32
CA GLN A 34 10.50 6.38 4.27
C GLN A 34 9.18 6.19 5.01
N ILE A 35 8.54 5.01 4.91
CA ILE A 35 7.36 4.68 5.71
C ILE A 35 7.70 4.71 7.21
N GLY A 36 8.84 4.13 7.62
CA GLY A 36 9.30 4.16 9.00
C GLY A 36 9.52 5.58 9.54
N ASP A 37 10.03 6.48 8.69
CA ASP A 37 10.19 7.89 9.04
C ASP A 37 8.85 8.61 9.21
N LEU A 38 7.86 8.33 8.34
CA LEU A 38 6.50 8.87 8.50
C LEU A 38 5.80 8.32 9.74
N ILE A 39 5.93 7.01 10.03
CA ILE A 39 5.41 6.42 11.28
C ILE A 39 6.00 7.17 12.48
N SER A 40 7.31 7.40 12.50
CA SER A 40 8.00 8.10 13.59
C SER A 40 7.52 9.55 13.72
N TYR A 41 7.34 10.25 12.58
CA TYR A 41 6.80 11.60 12.53
C TYR A 41 5.40 11.69 13.15
N PHE A 42 4.47 10.81 12.76
CA PHE A 42 3.10 10.82 13.31
C PHE A 42 3.06 10.46 14.79
N ARG A 43 3.83 9.45 15.22
CA ARG A 43 3.92 9.08 16.64
C ARG A 43 4.49 10.20 17.51
N ALA A 44 5.48 10.96 17.01
CA ALA A 44 6.04 12.11 17.71
C ALA A 44 5.02 13.23 17.93
N GLN A 45 3.96 13.29 17.12
CA GLN A 45 2.81 14.20 17.30
C GLN A 45 1.70 13.62 18.18
N GLY A 46 1.93 12.47 18.83
CA GLY A 46 0.95 11.80 19.68
C GLY A 46 -0.15 11.06 18.93
N LYS A 47 0.00 10.84 17.61
CA LYS A 47 -0.97 10.06 16.82
C LYS A 47 -0.84 8.57 17.09
N ILE A 48 -1.98 7.88 17.14
CA ILE A 48 -2.05 6.43 17.23
C ILE A 48 -1.86 5.87 15.82
N VAL A 49 -0.72 5.22 15.59
CA VAL A 49 -0.39 4.57 14.32
C VAL A 49 -0.52 3.06 14.46
N ARG A 50 -1.20 2.40 13.51
CA ARG A 50 -1.30 0.94 13.45
C ARG A 50 -0.77 0.43 12.12
N ASP A 51 0.08 -0.58 12.19
CA ASP A 51 0.68 -1.22 11.01
C ASP A 51 0.07 -2.61 10.80
N LEU A 52 -0.66 -2.75 9.69
CA LEU A 52 -1.31 -4.00 9.28
C LEU A 52 -0.65 -4.61 8.03
N ARG A 53 0.55 -4.14 7.66
CA ARG A 53 1.39 -4.78 6.63
C ARG A 53 1.79 -6.19 7.05
N GLY A 54 2.16 -7.01 6.07
CA GLY A 54 2.54 -8.40 6.30
C GLY A 54 1.40 -9.37 6.04
N THR A 55 1.24 -10.34 6.93
CA THR A 55 0.41 -11.52 6.75
C THR A 55 -1.04 -11.31 7.20
N GLU A 56 -1.85 -12.35 7.05
CA GLU A 56 -3.23 -12.33 7.55
C GLU A 56 -3.25 -12.25 9.10
N GLU A 57 -2.25 -12.82 9.76
CA GLU A 57 -2.02 -12.71 11.21
C GLU A 57 -1.73 -11.28 11.64
N ASP A 58 -0.94 -10.52 10.88
CA ASP A 58 -0.65 -9.11 11.17
C ASP A 58 -1.92 -8.26 11.13
N ALA A 59 -2.79 -8.48 10.15
CA ALA A 59 -4.10 -7.83 10.10
C ALA A 59 -5.01 -8.31 11.24
N LEU A 60 -5.05 -9.62 11.50
CA LEU A 60 -5.88 -10.22 12.53
C LEU A 60 -5.55 -9.70 13.93
N PHE A 61 -4.28 -9.40 14.21
CA PHE A 61 -3.85 -8.84 15.50
C PHE A 61 -4.63 -7.59 15.89
N HIS A 62 -5.04 -6.76 14.93
CA HIS A 62 -5.79 -5.52 15.17
C HIS A 62 -7.30 -5.72 15.37
N ALA A 63 -7.80 -6.95 15.32
CA ALA A 63 -9.22 -7.22 15.51
C ALA A 63 -9.69 -6.92 16.94
N GLU A 64 -10.94 -6.49 17.10
CA GLU A 64 -11.50 -6.07 18.40
C GLU A 64 -11.39 -7.16 19.48
N LYS A 65 -11.54 -8.42 19.10
CA LYS A 65 -11.43 -9.53 20.03
C LYS A 65 -10.03 -9.73 20.61
N PHE A 66 -9.01 -9.11 20.03
CA PHE A 66 -7.64 -9.10 20.54
C PHE A 66 -7.25 -7.79 21.21
N ASN A 67 -8.21 -6.93 21.55
CA ASN A 67 -7.96 -5.63 22.19
C ASN A 67 -7.10 -5.76 23.47
N ASN A 68 -7.27 -6.84 24.23
CA ASN A 68 -6.47 -7.08 25.44
C ASN A 68 -4.96 -7.24 25.16
N TYR A 69 -4.59 -7.68 23.95
CA TYR A 69 -3.19 -7.82 23.54
C TYR A 69 -2.71 -6.61 22.73
N ASN A 70 -3.58 -6.07 21.86
CA ASN A 70 -3.17 -5.09 20.88
C ASN A 70 -3.23 -3.64 21.38
N TYR A 71 -3.94 -3.32 22.47
CA TYR A 71 -4.28 -1.93 22.83
C TYR A 71 -3.09 -0.95 22.81
N SER A 72 -1.91 -1.35 23.30
CA SER A 72 -0.70 -0.51 23.36
C SER A 72 0.31 -0.74 22.22
N HIS A 73 0.09 -1.71 21.33
CA HIS A 73 1.10 -2.18 20.38
C HIS A 73 0.79 -1.79 18.94
N PHE A 74 1.70 -1.08 18.27
CA PHE A 74 1.40 -0.59 16.92
C PHE A 74 1.31 -1.72 15.87
N SER A 75 1.88 -2.91 16.14
CA SER A 75 1.89 -4.07 15.24
C SER A 75 2.03 -5.39 16.01
N LEU A 76 1.80 -6.52 15.33
CA LEU A 76 2.06 -7.85 15.90
C LEU A 76 3.55 -8.05 16.24
N THR A 77 4.45 -7.60 15.37
CA THR A 77 5.90 -7.72 15.59
C THR A 77 6.34 -6.94 16.84
N ASP A 78 5.75 -5.77 17.08
CA ASP A 78 5.98 -4.96 18.29
C ASP A 78 5.58 -5.74 19.55
N PHE A 79 4.36 -6.28 19.58
CA PHE A 79 3.86 -7.10 20.68
C PHE A 79 4.73 -8.34 20.96
N LEU A 80 5.15 -9.06 19.92
CA LEU A 80 5.95 -10.27 20.08
C LEU A 80 7.38 -10.00 20.59
N ASN A 81 7.89 -8.78 20.37
CA ASN A 81 9.24 -8.38 20.75
C ASN A 81 9.29 -7.51 22.01
N ASP A 82 8.15 -7.06 22.54
CA ASP A 82 8.10 -6.26 23.77
C ASP A 82 8.52 -7.10 24.98
N GLY A 83 9.64 -6.72 25.61
CA GLY A 83 10.18 -7.36 26.81
C GLY A 83 9.26 -7.30 28.04
N GLN A 84 8.24 -6.43 28.04
CA GLN A 84 7.23 -6.36 29.10
C GLN A 84 6.10 -7.38 28.92
N VAL A 85 5.88 -7.90 27.71
CA VAL A 85 4.87 -8.92 27.44
C VAL A 85 5.43 -10.29 27.79
N SER A 86 4.77 -11.03 28.67
CA SER A 86 5.24 -12.34 29.12
C SER A 86 5.16 -13.40 28.02
N LEU A 87 6.00 -14.44 28.12
CA LEU A 87 5.95 -15.58 27.19
C LEU A 87 4.58 -16.28 27.22
N ALA A 88 3.89 -16.28 28.37
CA ALA A 88 2.56 -16.86 28.50
C ALA A 88 1.53 -16.09 27.68
N GLU A 89 1.51 -14.76 27.78
CA GLU A 89 0.60 -13.90 27.01
C GLU A 89 0.85 -14.01 25.50
N ARG A 90 2.11 -14.06 25.07
CA ARG A 90 2.44 -14.27 23.65
C ARG A 90 1.91 -15.60 23.13
N LYS A 91 2.07 -16.68 23.89
CA LYS A 91 1.57 -18.02 23.53
C LYS A 91 0.04 -18.06 23.49
N ASP A 92 -0.60 -17.41 24.44
CA ASP A 92 -2.05 -17.32 24.54
C ASP A 92 -2.65 -16.63 23.31
N TYR A 93 -2.12 -15.45 22.94
CA TYR A 93 -2.50 -14.78 21.69
C TYR A 93 -2.35 -15.70 20.47
N LEU A 94 -1.20 -16.34 20.30
CA LEU A 94 -0.92 -17.20 19.14
C LEU A 94 -1.90 -18.39 19.07
N PHE A 95 -2.28 -18.96 20.22
CA PHE A 95 -3.25 -20.04 20.28
C PHE A 95 -4.65 -19.57 19.90
N GLU A 96 -5.09 -18.42 20.43
CA GLU A 96 -6.39 -17.84 20.08
C GLU A 96 -6.45 -17.41 18.62
N ALA A 97 -5.41 -16.79 18.07
CA ALA A 97 -5.32 -16.41 16.65
C ALA A 97 -5.55 -17.60 15.70
N ARG A 98 -4.93 -18.75 16.00
CA ARG A 98 -5.06 -19.96 15.19
C ARG A 98 -6.49 -20.48 15.05
N LYS A 99 -7.36 -20.24 16.04
CA LYS A 99 -8.77 -20.66 15.97
C LYS A 99 -9.56 -19.94 14.87
N PHE A 100 -9.06 -18.81 14.39
CA PHE A 100 -9.73 -17.98 13.38
C PHE A 100 -9.14 -18.16 11.99
N LEU A 101 -7.85 -18.45 11.91
CA LEU A 101 -7.17 -18.74 10.64
C LEU A 101 -7.14 -20.24 10.28
N GLY A 102 -7.71 -21.09 11.16
CA GLY A 102 -7.81 -22.53 10.95
C GLY A 102 -8.95 -22.93 10.00
N PRO A 103 -8.91 -24.18 9.49
CA PRO A 103 -9.82 -24.66 8.44
C PRO A 103 -11.30 -24.71 8.87
N ASP A 104 -11.58 -24.84 10.17
CA ASP A 104 -12.95 -25.04 10.68
C ASP A 104 -13.77 -23.75 10.76
N LYS A 105 -13.12 -22.58 10.79
CA LYS A 105 -13.79 -21.28 10.95
C LYS A 105 -13.31 -20.19 10.00
N MET A 106 -12.16 -20.37 9.35
CA MET A 106 -11.46 -19.42 8.47
C MET A 106 -12.14 -18.05 8.32
N LEU A 107 -12.03 -17.20 9.35
CA LEU A 107 -12.57 -15.86 9.35
C LEU A 107 -11.48 -14.87 8.97
N ILE A 108 -11.72 -14.11 7.89
CA ILE A 108 -10.73 -13.15 7.40
C ILE A 108 -10.82 -11.83 8.17
N PRO A 109 -9.71 -11.22 8.63
CA PRO A 109 -9.73 -9.89 9.23
C PRO A 109 -10.34 -8.83 8.29
N SER A 110 -11.23 -7.97 8.78
CA SER A 110 -11.82 -6.92 7.95
C SER A 110 -12.32 -5.75 8.77
N MET A 111 -12.28 -4.55 8.19
CA MET A 111 -12.96 -3.36 8.69
C MET A 111 -14.43 -3.27 8.27
N CYS A 112 -14.93 -4.28 7.56
CA CYS A 112 -16.34 -4.49 7.29
C CYS A 112 -16.89 -5.54 8.25
N LYS A 113 -17.85 -5.17 9.10
CA LYS A 113 -18.48 -6.12 10.03
C LYS A 113 -19.46 -7.02 9.28
N ASN A 114 -19.19 -8.33 9.24
CA ASN A 114 -20.04 -9.33 8.60
C ASN A 114 -19.79 -10.74 9.19
N GLU A 115 -20.54 -11.74 8.74
CA GLU A 115 -20.48 -13.11 9.26
C GLU A 115 -19.23 -13.91 8.86
N VAL A 116 -18.52 -13.48 7.82
CA VAL A 116 -17.32 -14.18 7.28
C VAL A 116 -16.01 -13.54 7.71
N SER A 117 -16.05 -12.53 8.59
CA SER A 117 -14.87 -11.75 8.98
C SER A 117 -14.66 -11.67 10.48
N THR A 118 -13.40 -11.48 10.86
CA THR A 118 -13.05 -10.98 12.19
C THR A 118 -12.92 -9.46 12.12
N TYR A 119 -13.81 -8.74 12.81
CA TYR A 119 -13.90 -7.29 12.68
C TYR A 119 -12.71 -6.55 13.32
N ILE A 120 -12.19 -5.56 12.59
CA ILE A 120 -11.20 -4.57 13.01
C ILE A 120 -11.91 -3.22 13.04
N ASN A 121 -11.88 -2.54 14.18
CA ASN A 121 -12.43 -1.20 14.28
C ASN A 121 -11.47 -0.16 13.66
N PRO A 122 -11.89 0.58 12.62
CA PRO A 122 -11.03 1.60 12.00
C PRO A 122 -10.67 2.78 12.91
N ASP A 123 -11.42 2.98 14.00
CA ASP A 123 -11.18 4.04 15.00
C ASP A 123 -10.06 3.70 15.99
N LEU A 124 -9.47 2.50 15.92
CA LEU A 124 -8.32 2.12 16.75
C LEU A 124 -7.02 2.85 16.39
N ALA A 125 -7.02 3.63 15.31
CA ALA A 125 -5.88 4.40 14.85
C ALA A 125 -6.29 5.74 14.22
N ASP A 126 -5.40 6.71 14.34
CA ASP A 126 -5.42 7.94 13.53
C ASP A 126 -4.83 7.68 12.14
N VAL A 127 -3.83 6.79 12.07
CA VAL A 127 -3.04 6.49 10.87
C VAL A 127 -2.91 4.98 10.70
N TRP A 128 -3.28 4.50 9.52
CA TRP A 128 -3.16 3.10 9.13
C TRP A 128 -2.03 2.90 8.12
N ILE A 129 -1.14 1.94 8.38
CA ILE A 129 -0.06 1.58 7.47
C ILE A 129 -0.41 0.26 6.76
N MET A 130 -0.28 0.27 5.43
CA MET A 130 -0.61 -0.88 4.57
C MET A 130 0.45 -1.09 3.48
N GLU A 131 0.34 -2.17 2.71
CA GLU A 131 1.24 -2.46 1.59
C GLU A 131 0.52 -3.16 0.45
N GLU A 132 0.99 -2.92 -0.76
CA GLU A 132 0.58 -3.61 -1.97
C GLU A 132 1.80 -4.22 -2.70
N PRO A 133 1.68 -5.41 -3.30
CA PRO A 133 0.62 -6.39 -3.07
C PRO A 133 0.63 -6.85 -1.61
N THR A 134 -0.58 -7.06 -1.07
CA THR A 134 -0.77 -7.52 0.31
C THR A 134 -0.16 -8.91 0.46
N LYS A 135 0.73 -9.12 1.43
CA LYS A 135 1.32 -10.45 1.71
C LYS A 135 0.35 -11.32 2.52
N ARG A 136 -0.94 -11.29 2.18
CA ARG A 136 -2.04 -11.89 2.96
C ARG A 136 -2.64 -13.09 2.25
N GLY A 137 -3.01 -14.12 3.02
CA GLY A 137 -3.56 -15.37 2.50
C GLY A 137 -2.69 -15.99 1.40
N ALA A 138 -3.32 -16.42 0.30
CA ALA A 138 -2.62 -16.94 -0.88
C ALA A 138 -1.62 -15.94 -1.49
N GLY A 139 -1.77 -14.64 -1.20
CA GLY A 139 -0.87 -13.58 -1.62
C GLY A 139 0.56 -13.75 -1.19
N MET A 140 0.77 -14.25 0.02
CA MET A 140 2.12 -14.49 0.53
C MET A 140 2.85 -15.57 -0.28
N VAL A 141 2.20 -16.72 -0.50
CA VAL A 141 2.81 -17.87 -1.18
C VAL A 141 3.02 -17.56 -2.65
N ASN A 142 2.00 -17.04 -3.32
CA ASN A 142 2.07 -16.73 -4.75
C ASN A 142 3.13 -15.68 -5.05
N ARG A 143 3.28 -14.66 -4.19
CA ARG A 143 4.33 -13.65 -4.33
C ARG A 143 5.72 -14.25 -4.17
N THR A 144 5.93 -15.09 -3.15
CA THR A 144 7.23 -15.77 -2.96
C THR A 144 7.60 -16.62 -4.17
N ILE A 145 6.65 -17.38 -4.72
CA ILE A 145 6.89 -18.19 -5.93
C ILE A 145 7.17 -17.28 -7.13
N GLU A 146 6.40 -16.21 -7.29
CA GLU A 146 6.53 -15.26 -8.40
C GLU A 146 7.88 -14.55 -8.43
N LEU A 147 8.36 -14.09 -7.28
CA LEU A 147 9.66 -13.43 -7.12
C LEU A 147 10.85 -14.37 -7.35
N HIS A 148 10.67 -15.68 -7.17
CA HIS A 148 11.75 -16.68 -7.22
C HIS A 148 11.51 -17.81 -8.22
N ARG A 149 10.78 -17.54 -9.32
CA ARG A 149 10.42 -18.55 -10.34
C ARG A 149 11.63 -19.26 -10.92
N SER A 150 12.77 -18.58 -11.05
CA SER A 150 14.02 -19.17 -11.53
C SER A 150 14.50 -20.34 -10.68
N LYS A 151 14.13 -20.39 -9.39
CA LYS A 151 14.44 -21.51 -8.48
C LYS A 151 13.59 -22.76 -8.73
N TYR A 152 12.54 -22.63 -9.54
CA TYR A 152 11.63 -23.71 -9.94
C TYR A 152 11.76 -24.04 -11.43
N ASP A 153 12.87 -23.67 -12.08
CA ASP A 153 13.11 -23.87 -13.52
C ASP A 153 12.01 -23.27 -14.43
N HIS A 154 11.36 -22.19 -13.96
CA HIS A 154 10.30 -21.51 -14.68
C HIS A 154 10.64 -20.05 -15.00
N TYR A 155 10.07 -19.55 -16.09
CA TYR A 155 10.24 -18.15 -16.50
C TYR A 155 9.19 -17.23 -15.86
N ARG A 156 9.56 -15.94 -15.76
CA ARG A 156 8.68 -14.87 -15.26
C ARG A 156 7.54 -14.63 -16.25
N SER A 157 6.30 -14.63 -15.76
CA SER A 157 5.11 -14.30 -16.56
C SER A 157 4.51 -12.99 -16.06
N PRO A 158 4.68 -11.88 -16.80
CA PRO A 158 4.14 -10.57 -16.41
C PRO A 158 2.61 -10.57 -16.35
N GLU A 159 1.98 -11.32 -17.26
CA GLU A 159 0.54 -11.55 -17.28
C GLU A 159 0.06 -12.30 -16.04
N THR A 160 0.73 -13.39 -15.63
CA THR A 160 0.38 -14.10 -14.39
C THR A 160 0.55 -13.20 -13.17
N ALA A 161 1.60 -12.36 -13.12
CA ALA A 161 1.78 -11.40 -12.04
C ALA A 161 0.63 -10.38 -12.00
N ALA A 162 0.21 -9.85 -13.15
CA ALA A 162 -0.93 -8.94 -13.25
C ALA A 162 -2.24 -9.59 -12.78
N HIS A 163 -2.51 -10.82 -13.23
CA HIS A 163 -3.63 -11.65 -12.78
C HIS A 163 -3.60 -11.96 -11.26
N THR A 164 -2.41 -12.07 -10.71
CA THR A 164 -2.25 -12.32 -9.28
C THR A 164 -2.50 -11.05 -8.47
N HIS A 165 -1.96 -9.91 -8.91
CA HIS A 165 -2.05 -8.65 -8.17
C HIS A 165 -3.47 -8.04 -8.16
N HIS A 166 -4.26 -8.17 -9.23
CA HIS A 166 -5.61 -7.59 -9.22
C HIS A 166 -6.52 -8.27 -8.19
N ILE A 167 -6.36 -9.57 -7.93
CA ILE A 167 -7.14 -10.27 -6.89
C ILE A 167 -6.82 -9.70 -5.50
N TYR A 168 -5.55 -9.41 -5.21
CA TYR A 168 -5.15 -8.80 -3.93
C TYR A 168 -5.68 -7.38 -3.77
N ARG A 169 -5.72 -6.60 -4.86
CA ARG A 169 -6.32 -5.26 -4.87
C ARG A 169 -7.79 -5.27 -4.47
N ILE A 170 -8.56 -6.27 -4.94
CA ILE A 170 -9.97 -6.43 -4.56
C ILE A 170 -10.09 -6.65 -3.06
N GLY A 171 -9.34 -7.62 -2.53
CA GLY A 171 -9.34 -7.93 -1.10
C GLY A 171 -8.95 -6.72 -0.25
N GLU A 172 -7.86 -6.04 -0.62
CA GLU A 172 -7.36 -4.87 0.11
C GLU A 172 -8.35 -3.71 0.11
N LEU A 173 -8.95 -3.42 -1.05
CA LEU A 173 -9.91 -2.34 -1.16
C LEU A 173 -11.17 -2.62 -0.36
N LEU A 174 -11.81 -3.77 -0.58
CA LEU A 174 -13.10 -4.08 0.01
C LEU A 174 -13.01 -4.29 1.53
N ARG A 175 -11.91 -4.86 2.02
CA ARG A 175 -11.77 -5.19 3.44
C ARG A 175 -11.24 -4.04 4.28
N PHE A 176 -10.46 -3.12 3.70
CA PHE A 176 -9.71 -2.14 4.48
C PHE A 176 -9.73 -0.74 3.86
N ARG A 177 -9.18 -0.54 2.65
CA ARG A 177 -8.99 0.82 2.10
C ARG A 177 -10.32 1.56 1.93
N LYS A 178 -11.37 0.92 1.39
CA LYS A 178 -12.67 1.56 1.21
C LYS A 178 -13.32 1.94 2.55
N PRO A 179 -13.45 1.02 3.53
CA PRO A 179 -13.92 1.38 4.87
C PRO A 179 -13.16 2.55 5.52
N LEU A 180 -11.83 2.54 5.41
CA LEU A 180 -10.99 3.63 5.93
C LEU A 180 -11.29 4.96 5.24
N ARG A 181 -11.40 4.97 3.92
CA ARG A 181 -11.70 6.19 3.14
C ARG A 181 -13.11 6.71 3.41
N ASP A 182 -14.10 5.82 3.50
CA ASP A 182 -15.49 6.20 3.79
C ASP A 182 -15.60 6.85 5.19
N GLN A 183 -14.74 6.45 6.13
CA GLN A 183 -14.59 7.08 7.46
C GLN A 183 -13.61 8.26 7.50
N GLY A 184 -13.05 8.65 6.35
CA GLY A 184 -12.13 9.78 6.26
C GLY A 184 -10.79 9.54 6.97
N LYS A 185 -10.29 8.30 7.06
CA LYS A 185 -9.03 7.99 7.76
C LYS A 185 -7.80 8.35 6.92
N LEU A 186 -6.66 8.46 7.61
CA LEU A 186 -5.34 8.60 7.01
C LEU A 186 -4.75 7.21 6.78
N ILE A 187 -4.32 6.96 5.54
CA ILE A 187 -3.74 5.71 5.08
C ILE A 187 -2.38 6.00 4.47
N ILE A 188 -1.35 5.24 4.86
CA ILE A 188 -0.02 5.25 4.24
C ILE A 188 0.25 3.86 3.70
N ARG A 189 0.61 3.76 2.41
CA ARG A 189 0.80 2.47 1.75
C ARG A 189 2.16 2.35 1.10
N SER A 190 2.77 1.17 1.22
CA SER A 190 3.92 0.77 0.42
C SER A 190 3.44 0.24 -0.92
N ARG A 191 3.67 1.00 -1.99
CA ARG A 191 3.22 0.71 -3.35
C ARG A 191 1.68 0.63 -3.51
N SER A 192 1.23 0.67 -4.77
CA SER A 192 -0.18 0.61 -5.18
C SER A 192 -0.33 0.18 -6.65
N GLU A 193 -1.29 0.77 -7.37
CA GLU A 193 -1.60 0.51 -8.77
C GLU A 193 -0.41 0.77 -9.70
N GLU A 194 0.51 1.65 -9.31
CA GLU A 194 1.75 1.92 -10.05
C GLU A 194 2.71 0.73 -10.13
N SER A 195 2.44 -0.36 -9.40
CA SER A 195 3.10 -1.65 -9.64
C SER A 195 2.93 -2.16 -11.09
N ALA A 196 2.03 -1.54 -11.87
CA ALA A 196 1.98 -1.66 -13.33
C ALA A 196 3.35 -1.44 -14.01
N CYS A 197 4.23 -0.63 -13.41
CA CYS A 197 5.61 -0.42 -13.87
C CYS A 197 6.38 -1.73 -14.08
N TYR A 198 5.99 -2.80 -13.38
CA TYR A 198 6.65 -4.11 -13.42
C TYR A 198 5.97 -5.10 -14.38
N GLN A 199 4.79 -4.77 -14.92
CA GLN A 199 3.92 -5.77 -15.56
C GLN A 199 3.60 -5.40 -17.01
N VAL A 200 3.58 -4.10 -17.31
CA VAL A 200 3.14 -3.59 -18.60
C VAL A 200 4.25 -3.72 -19.65
N TYR A 201 3.87 -4.10 -20.86
CA TYR A 201 4.68 -4.20 -22.07
C TYR A 201 5.61 -3.01 -22.30
N HIS A 202 6.85 -3.29 -22.72
CA HIS A 202 7.77 -2.32 -23.33
C HIS A 202 8.33 -2.91 -24.63
N PRO A 203 8.25 -2.21 -25.77
CA PRO A 203 8.59 -2.80 -27.07
C PRO A 203 10.05 -3.22 -27.22
N LYS A 204 10.96 -2.62 -26.47
CA LYS A 204 12.40 -2.91 -26.56
C LYS A 204 12.91 -3.74 -25.40
N ASP A 205 12.46 -3.42 -24.19
CA ASP A 205 13.09 -3.89 -22.95
C ASP A 205 12.19 -4.84 -22.14
N TYR A 206 10.95 -5.04 -22.57
CA TYR A 206 9.97 -5.90 -21.88
C TYR A 206 8.84 -6.37 -22.81
N ALA A 207 9.22 -7.06 -23.89
CA ALA A 207 8.32 -7.42 -24.98
C ALA A 207 7.23 -8.43 -24.58
N ASP A 208 7.46 -9.22 -23.53
CA ASP A 208 6.50 -10.20 -23.01
C ASP A 208 5.53 -9.60 -21.96
N GLY A 209 5.63 -8.29 -21.71
CA GLY A 209 4.75 -7.60 -20.76
C GLY A 209 3.29 -7.56 -21.22
N MET A 210 2.38 -7.44 -20.25
CA MET A 210 0.95 -7.31 -20.52
C MET A 210 0.65 -5.96 -21.19
N SER A 211 -0.25 -5.93 -22.18
CA SER A 211 -0.67 -4.66 -22.75
C SER A 211 -1.32 -3.76 -21.70
N LEU A 212 -1.09 -2.44 -21.76
CA LEU A 212 -1.68 -1.49 -20.81
C LEU A 212 -3.22 -1.51 -20.84
N LYS A 213 -3.82 -1.85 -21.98
CA LYS A 213 -5.26 -2.01 -22.12
C LYS A 213 -5.76 -3.18 -21.28
N LEU A 214 -5.19 -4.37 -21.50
CA LEU A 214 -5.56 -5.58 -20.74
C LEU A 214 -5.32 -5.38 -19.24
N PHE A 215 -4.21 -4.74 -18.86
CA PHE A 215 -3.93 -4.42 -17.46
C PHE A 215 -5.06 -3.60 -16.82
N HIS A 216 -5.56 -2.57 -17.50
CA HIS A 216 -6.69 -1.78 -17.02
C HIS A 216 -8.04 -2.50 -17.09
N GLU A 217 -8.16 -3.58 -17.87
CA GLU A 217 -9.40 -4.35 -18.00
C GLU A 217 -9.56 -5.41 -16.89
N LEU A 218 -8.49 -5.76 -16.17
CA LEU A 218 -8.59 -6.62 -15.00
C LEU A 218 -9.45 -5.96 -13.92
N GLU A 219 -10.47 -6.68 -13.44
CA GLU A 219 -11.50 -6.16 -12.53
C GLU A 219 -10.92 -5.47 -11.29
N GLY A 220 -9.93 -6.09 -10.66
CA GLY A 220 -9.29 -5.52 -9.47
C GLY A 220 -8.50 -4.25 -9.76
N ASN A 221 -7.98 -4.11 -10.98
CA ASN A 221 -7.30 -2.89 -11.41
C ASN A 221 -8.31 -1.80 -11.72
N GLN A 222 -9.42 -2.12 -12.40
CA GLN A 222 -10.52 -1.16 -12.60
C GLN A 222 -11.03 -0.61 -11.28
N LEU A 223 -11.22 -1.49 -10.31
CA LEU A 223 -11.67 -1.13 -8.97
C LEU A 223 -10.64 -0.23 -8.24
N ALA A 224 -9.36 -0.55 -8.35
CA ALA A 224 -8.28 0.21 -7.74
C ALA A 224 -8.09 1.59 -8.39
N PHE A 225 -8.11 1.69 -9.72
CA PHE A 225 -8.05 2.97 -10.45
C PHE A 225 -9.34 3.79 -10.33
N ALA A 226 -10.48 3.17 -10.01
CA ALA A 226 -11.68 3.88 -9.60
C ALA A 226 -11.57 4.44 -8.16
N ASN A 227 -10.53 4.05 -7.42
CA ASN A 227 -10.25 4.48 -6.06
C ASN A 227 -8.76 4.81 -5.91
N PRO A 228 -8.20 5.73 -6.72
CA PRO A 228 -6.77 6.02 -6.70
C PRO A 228 -6.36 6.60 -5.35
N PRO A 229 -5.07 6.54 -4.97
CA PRO A 229 -4.57 7.31 -3.84
C PRO A 229 -4.77 8.81 -4.08
N THR A 230 -4.72 9.59 -3.01
CA THR A 230 -4.72 11.07 -3.12
C THR A 230 -3.35 11.57 -3.57
N HIS A 231 -2.29 10.93 -3.06
CA HIS A 231 -0.91 11.33 -3.27
C HIS A 231 -0.04 10.10 -3.54
N LEU A 232 0.90 10.24 -4.46
CA LEU A 232 1.92 9.25 -4.77
C LEU A 232 3.30 9.89 -4.63
N PHE A 233 4.02 9.52 -3.58
CA PHE A 233 5.38 9.95 -3.30
C PHE A 233 6.36 8.91 -3.86
N VAL A 234 7.09 9.29 -4.89
CA VAL A 234 7.99 8.42 -5.64
C VAL A 234 9.43 8.79 -5.34
N VAL A 235 10.21 7.86 -4.80
CA VAL A 235 11.67 8.03 -4.69
C VAL A 235 12.31 7.32 -5.87
N CYS A 236 12.92 8.04 -6.81
CA CYS A 236 13.50 7.45 -8.02
C CYS A 236 14.81 8.16 -8.43
N ALA A 237 15.58 7.49 -9.28
CA ALA A 237 16.70 8.11 -9.98
C ALA A 237 16.18 9.00 -11.13
N PRO A 238 17.04 9.81 -11.76
CA PRO A 238 16.72 10.43 -13.05
C PRO A 238 16.28 9.41 -14.10
N ASP A 239 15.55 9.86 -15.13
CA ASP A 239 15.13 8.99 -16.25
C ASP A 239 16.32 8.44 -17.06
N SER A 240 17.46 9.15 -17.04
CA SER A 240 18.72 8.75 -17.65
C SER A 240 19.53 7.72 -16.85
N TRP A 241 18.93 7.05 -15.86
CA TRP A 241 19.63 6.12 -14.97
C TRP A 241 20.26 4.96 -15.75
N THR A 242 21.54 4.70 -15.51
CA THR A 242 22.29 3.66 -16.21
C THR A 242 22.32 2.35 -15.43
N ILE A 243 22.66 1.26 -16.13
CA ILE A 243 22.86 -0.05 -15.53
C ILE A 243 23.96 0.01 -14.46
N ASP A 244 25.08 0.68 -14.74
CA ASP A 244 26.21 0.76 -13.80
C ASP A 244 25.85 1.53 -12.53
N GLU A 245 25.09 2.61 -12.66
CA GLU A 245 24.58 3.37 -11.51
C GLU A 245 23.62 2.54 -10.66
N PHE A 246 22.70 1.78 -11.29
CA PHE A 246 21.84 0.85 -10.57
C PHE A 246 22.66 -0.23 -9.85
N LEU A 247 23.64 -0.84 -10.52
CA LEU A 247 24.48 -1.89 -9.94
C LEU A 247 25.30 -1.38 -8.76
N ALA A 248 25.83 -0.16 -8.84
CA ALA A 248 26.53 0.50 -7.74
C ALA A 248 25.60 0.71 -6.53
N LEU A 249 24.40 1.26 -6.77
CA LEU A 249 23.41 1.49 -5.71
C LEU A 249 22.94 0.17 -5.08
N ARG A 250 22.71 -0.85 -5.90
CA ARG A 250 22.34 -2.20 -5.44
C ARG A 250 23.43 -2.77 -4.53
N LYS A 251 24.69 -2.70 -4.94
CA LYS A 251 25.83 -3.19 -4.13
C LYS A 251 25.91 -2.50 -2.76
N GLU A 252 25.60 -1.22 -2.70
CA GLU A 252 25.53 -0.45 -1.45
C GLU A 252 24.37 -0.92 -0.56
N ARG A 253 23.17 -1.06 -1.13
CA ARG A 253 21.92 -1.23 -0.37
C ARG A 253 21.44 -2.67 -0.20
N SER A 254 22.05 -3.66 -0.86
CA SER A 254 21.61 -5.06 -0.83
C SER A 254 22.48 -5.99 0.04
N GLN A 255 23.38 -5.46 0.87
CA GLN A 255 24.29 -6.30 1.66
C GLN A 255 23.51 -7.25 2.58
N GLY A 256 23.80 -8.56 2.48
CA GLY A 256 23.21 -9.61 3.33
C GLY A 256 21.78 -10.03 2.96
N ARG A 257 21.21 -9.51 1.87
CA ARG A 257 19.83 -9.82 1.44
C ARG A 257 19.80 -10.82 0.28
N LEU A 258 18.84 -11.74 0.32
CA LEU A 258 18.46 -12.54 -0.85
C LEU A 258 17.70 -11.63 -1.84
N LEU A 259 18.25 -11.48 -3.03
CA LEU A 259 17.63 -10.74 -4.12
C LEU A 259 16.70 -11.64 -4.94
N ASP A 260 15.58 -11.09 -5.38
CA ASP A 260 14.64 -11.78 -6.26
C ASP A 260 15.03 -11.69 -7.75
N ASP A 261 14.29 -12.41 -8.60
CA ASP A 261 14.58 -12.48 -10.04
C ASP A 261 14.47 -11.12 -10.75
N HIS A 262 13.64 -10.21 -10.25
CA HIS A 262 13.50 -8.85 -10.79
C HIS A 262 14.62 -7.93 -10.31
N GLU A 263 15.03 -8.04 -9.06
CA GLU A 263 16.13 -7.25 -8.47
C GLU A 263 17.51 -7.63 -9.04
N LEU A 264 17.65 -8.87 -9.53
CA LEU A 264 18.85 -9.34 -10.21
C LEU A 264 18.98 -8.79 -11.63
N ASP A 265 17.87 -8.46 -12.29
CA ASP A 265 17.81 -8.00 -13.68
C ASP A 265 18.00 -6.47 -13.79
N ALA A 266 19.24 -6.03 -13.99
CA ALA A 266 19.58 -4.63 -14.03
C ALA A 266 18.93 -3.85 -15.19
N LYS A 267 18.78 -4.47 -16.37
CA LYS A 267 18.12 -3.81 -17.52
C LYS A 267 16.67 -3.53 -17.21
N TYR A 268 15.99 -4.52 -16.63
CA TYR A 268 14.62 -4.39 -16.21
C TYR A 268 14.44 -3.31 -15.12
N GLN A 269 15.34 -3.23 -14.14
CA GLN A 269 15.27 -2.22 -13.08
C GLN A 269 15.48 -0.79 -13.61
N VAL A 270 16.35 -0.61 -14.61
CA VAL A 270 16.50 0.68 -15.30
C VAL A 270 15.19 1.08 -16.03
N LEU A 271 14.55 0.14 -16.74
CA LEU A 271 13.24 0.38 -17.36
C LEU A 271 12.17 0.77 -16.32
N VAL A 272 12.12 0.05 -15.19
CA VAL A 272 11.17 0.35 -14.11
C VAL A 272 11.41 1.77 -13.57
N ASN A 273 12.67 2.15 -13.35
CA ASN A 273 13.00 3.51 -12.92
C ASN A 273 12.60 4.57 -13.95
N GLU A 274 12.84 4.34 -15.25
CA GLU A 274 12.39 5.25 -16.32
C GLU A 274 10.88 5.53 -16.20
N ARG A 275 10.08 4.49 -15.95
CA ARG A 275 8.62 4.65 -15.75
C ARG A 275 8.28 5.49 -14.53
N TYR A 276 9.00 5.31 -13.42
CA TYR A 276 8.82 6.14 -12.21
C TYR A 276 9.26 7.59 -12.42
N ALA A 277 10.34 7.80 -13.17
CA ALA A 277 10.96 9.12 -13.37
C ALA A 277 10.25 9.98 -14.43
N THR A 278 9.53 9.36 -15.36
CA THR A 278 8.88 10.03 -16.49
C THR A 278 7.37 10.19 -16.31
N SER A 279 6.71 10.79 -17.31
CA SER A 279 5.24 10.98 -17.38
C SER A 279 4.43 9.69 -17.52
N TRP A 280 5.09 8.53 -17.52
CA TRP A 280 4.44 7.24 -17.69
C TRP A 280 3.41 6.96 -16.58
N LEU A 281 3.71 7.33 -15.32
CA LEU A 281 2.79 7.18 -14.20
C LEU A 281 1.54 8.06 -14.34
N GLU A 282 1.72 9.31 -14.74
CA GLU A 282 0.61 10.23 -15.00
C GLU A 282 -0.31 9.66 -16.08
N GLU A 283 0.24 9.10 -17.16
CA GLU A 283 -0.54 8.48 -18.22
C GLU A 283 -1.23 7.18 -17.77
N LEU A 284 -0.57 6.36 -16.94
CA LEU A 284 -1.17 5.19 -16.29
C LEU A 284 -2.44 5.60 -15.54
N TYR A 285 -2.33 6.54 -14.61
CA TYR A 285 -3.48 6.98 -13.81
C TYR A 285 -4.52 7.72 -14.65
N LYS A 286 -4.11 8.55 -15.62
CA LYS A 286 -5.06 9.22 -16.53
C LYS A 286 -5.89 8.23 -17.33
N ARG A 287 -5.29 7.11 -17.78
CA ARG A 287 -6.01 6.04 -18.48
C ARG A 287 -6.85 5.16 -17.56
N GLY A 288 -6.42 4.94 -16.31
CA GLY A 288 -7.15 4.13 -15.34
C GLY A 288 -8.34 4.86 -14.71
N CYS A 289 -8.16 6.12 -14.34
CA CYS A 289 -9.15 6.96 -13.65
C CYS A 289 -10.15 7.60 -14.64
N LYS A 290 -10.93 6.76 -15.33
CA LYS A 290 -11.87 7.24 -16.37
C LYS A 290 -13.21 7.75 -15.84
N ARG A 291 -13.53 7.52 -14.57
CA ARG A 291 -14.85 7.87 -14.02
C ARG A 291 -14.88 9.36 -13.65
N PRO A 292 -15.99 10.09 -13.88
CA PRO A 292 -16.08 11.52 -13.59
C PRO A 292 -15.76 11.88 -12.12
N GLU A 293 -16.05 10.99 -11.19
CA GLU A 293 -15.83 11.16 -9.75
C GLU A 293 -14.41 10.79 -9.27
N THR A 294 -13.54 10.38 -10.20
CA THR A 294 -12.19 9.89 -9.90
C THR A 294 -11.13 10.86 -10.38
N THR A 295 -10.21 11.21 -9.48
CA THR A 295 -9.11 12.13 -9.76
C THR A 295 -7.78 11.39 -9.65
N PRO A 296 -6.90 11.44 -10.67
CA PRO A 296 -5.54 10.92 -10.57
C PRO A 296 -4.80 11.48 -9.34
N PRO A 297 -3.88 10.71 -8.74
CA PRO A 297 -3.12 11.18 -7.59
C PRO A 297 -2.22 12.36 -7.95
N ILE A 298 -1.93 13.20 -6.95
CA ILE A 298 -0.84 14.16 -7.04
C ILE A 298 0.48 13.38 -6.91
N ILE A 299 1.29 13.39 -7.96
CA ILE A 299 2.56 12.67 -8.01
C ILE A 299 3.70 13.62 -7.63
N LYS A 300 4.49 13.24 -6.63
CA LYS A 300 5.69 13.97 -6.17
C LYS A 300 6.90 13.04 -6.26
N ARG A 301 7.95 13.51 -6.92
CA ARG A 301 9.20 12.75 -7.12
C ARG A 301 10.30 13.29 -6.23
N PHE A 302 11.05 12.39 -5.61
CA PHE A 302 12.19 12.66 -4.74
C PHE A 302 13.41 11.92 -5.29
N ASN A 303 14.59 12.52 -5.18
CA ASN A 303 15.82 11.96 -5.72
C ASN A 303 16.33 10.83 -4.83
N ILE A 304 16.51 9.63 -5.39
CA ILE A 304 17.00 8.43 -4.69
C ILE A 304 18.41 8.57 -4.10
N TYR A 305 19.19 9.52 -4.61
CA TYR A 305 20.55 9.82 -4.16
C TYR A 305 20.61 10.83 -3.02
N ASP A 306 19.50 11.51 -2.71
CA ASP A 306 19.42 12.33 -1.50
C ASP A 306 19.63 11.43 -0.27
N SER A 307 20.20 12.00 0.79
CA SER A 307 20.33 11.29 2.05
C SER A 307 18.95 10.98 2.66
N LYS A 308 18.91 9.98 3.56
CA LYS A 308 17.68 9.60 4.27
C LYS A 308 16.97 10.81 4.90
N GLU A 309 17.70 11.65 5.62
CA GLU A 309 17.13 12.82 6.31
C GLU A 309 16.67 13.91 5.33
N GLU A 310 17.34 14.08 4.18
CA GLU A 310 16.90 15.01 3.14
C GLU A 310 15.58 14.56 2.50
N ILE A 311 15.47 13.28 2.13
CA ILE A 311 14.22 12.72 1.57
C ILE A 311 13.08 12.90 2.57
N LYS A 312 13.30 12.53 3.84
CA LYS A 312 12.34 12.69 4.93
C LYS A 312 11.88 14.15 5.07
N SER A 313 12.82 15.10 5.11
CA SER A 313 12.51 16.54 5.21
C SER A 313 11.67 17.02 4.04
N LYS A 314 12.04 16.64 2.81
CA LYS A 314 11.29 16.99 1.59
C LYS A 314 9.87 16.38 1.59
N MET A 315 9.74 15.10 1.97
CA MET A 315 8.43 14.44 2.06
C MET A 315 7.53 15.10 3.10
N ILE A 316 8.06 15.40 4.29
CA ILE A 316 7.29 16.08 5.35
C ILE A 316 6.84 17.45 4.88
N LYS A 317 7.73 18.23 4.23
CA LYS A 317 7.39 19.56 3.70
C LYS A 317 6.26 19.51 2.67
N GLU A 318 6.24 18.50 1.80
CA GLU A 318 5.14 18.31 0.84
C GLU A 318 3.84 17.83 1.52
N LEU A 319 3.97 17.09 2.62
CA LEU A 319 2.85 16.48 3.34
C LEU A 319 2.16 17.47 4.31
N GLU A 320 2.90 18.39 4.91
CA GLU A 320 2.39 19.33 5.92
C GLU A 320 1.17 20.14 5.48
N PRO A 321 1.13 20.79 4.30
CA PRO A 321 -0.04 21.54 3.85
C PRO A 321 -1.30 20.66 3.72
N VAL A 322 -1.12 19.43 3.24
CA VAL A 322 -2.20 18.45 3.05
C VAL A 322 -2.69 17.94 4.41
N LEU A 323 -1.78 17.72 5.36
CA LEU A 323 -2.14 17.35 6.73
C LEU A 323 -2.89 18.44 7.45
N GLU A 324 -2.51 19.70 7.28
CA GLU A 324 -3.22 20.83 7.88
C GLU A 324 -4.69 20.87 7.42
N GLU A 325 -4.95 20.70 6.12
CA GLU A 325 -6.29 20.56 5.58
C GLU A 325 -7.00 19.32 6.13
N TYR A 326 -6.31 18.17 6.15
CA TYR A 326 -6.84 16.92 6.68
C TYR A 326 -7.31 17.07 8.12
N TRP A 327 -6.45 17.56 9.01
CA TRP A 327 -6.78 17.69 10.44
C TRP A 327 -7.87 18.73 10.69
N ARG A 328 -7.86 19.85 9.95
CA ARG A 328 -8.95 20.84 10.01
C ARG A 328 -10.31 20.21 9.68
N SER A 329 -10.36 19.35 8.65
CA SER A 329 -11.59 18.66 8.28
C SER A 329 -12.15 17.74 9.38
N LYS A 330 -11.31 17.28 10.32
CA LYS A 330 -11.74 16.40 11.42
C LYS A 330 -12.36 17.15 12.58
N VAL A 331 -11.92 18.39 12.83
CA VAL A 331 -12.44 19.22 13.92
C VAL A 331 -13.85 19.75 13.60
N VAL A 332 -14.18 19.91 12.33
CA VAL A 332 -15.50 20.45 11.90
C VAL A 332 -16.62 19.40 11.96
N ILE A 333 -16.27 18.11 12.03
CA ILE A 333 -17.22 16.98 12.00
C ILE A 333 -17.45 16.38 13.39
N SER A 334 -16.57 16.66 14.36
CA SER A 334 -16.73 16.33 15.79
C SER A 334 -17.55 17.39 16.51
#